data_AF-A0A832S8Z2-F1
#
_entry.id   AF-A0A832S8Z2-F1
#
_cell.length_a   1.000
_cell.length_b   1.000
_cell.length_c   1.000
_cell.angle_alpha   90.00
_cell.angle_beta   90.00
_cell.angle_gamma   90.00
#
_symmetry.space_group_name_H-M   'P 1'
#
loop_
_entity.id
_entity.type
_entity.pdbx_description
1 polymer ?
#
loop_
_entity_poly.entity_id
_entity_poly.type
_entity_poly.pdbx_seq_one_letter_code
_entity_poly.pdbx_strand_id
1 'polypeptide(L)'
;MPNDSVVIRNIAEYNKMEYVTLSGEFRFPGRYPIKKGEKLSSIIARAGGFTEYGYLKGAYFTRISVKREKQLMLDKMISNLERQILMSANMEAMGATTTTSISSSEMLLKSKNEFINSMKRLKADGRIVLKLMHPRLLKGSVNDIVLENGDEIYIPKMPNTVAVSGSVLSPGAFVYNEKMDWNEYVKMTGGYLANADKGNIYIMKVDGIAQKVSDDAMKWSSKNDRWEFSYFSGGKQLDPGDTIIVPDNYNRIPWMRNIKDVTQVMMQIAVTAGVLTNL
;
A
#
# COMPACT_ATOMS: atom_id res chain seq x y z
N MET A 1 35.10 9.63 -56.48
CA MET A 1 35.66 9.70 -55.11
C MET A 1 34.76 8.89 -54.19
N PRO A 2 35.15 7.68 -53.75
CA PRO A 2 34.37 6.88 -52.81
C PRO A 2 34.85 7.20 -51.39
N ASN A 3 34.04 7.94 -50.63
CA ASN A 3 34.01 8.01 -49.16
C ASN A 3 33.08 9.15 -48.73
N ASP A 4 31.83 9.08 -49.15
CA ASP A 4 30.80 9.99 -48.67
C ASP A 4 30.19 9.38 -47.40
N SER A 5 30.57 9.93 -46.24
CA SER A 5 30.01 9.52 -44.95
C SER A 5 29.00 10.55 -44.49
N VAL A 6 27.72 10.22 -44.58
CA VAL A 6 26.64 11.02 -44.00
C VAL A 6 26.62 10.77 -42.49
N VAL A 7 27.11 11.74 -41.72
CA VAL A 7 26.95 11.74 -40.26
C VAL A 7 25.64 12.42 -39.92
N ILE A 8 24.62 11.64 -39.58
CA ILE A 8 23.39 12.17 -38.99
C ILE A 8 23.73 12.59 -37.56
N ARG A 9 23.98 13.89 -37.35
CA ARG A 9 24.01 14.46 -36.00
C ARG A 9 22.58 14.40 -35.46
N ASN A 10 22.32 13.42 -34.60
CA ASN A 10 21.10 13.42 -33.81
C ASN A 10 21.12 14.69 -32.96
N ILE A 11 20.30 15.68 -33.31
CA ILE A 11 20.10 16.89 -32.52
C ILE A 11 19.67 16.39 -31.14
N ALA A 12 20.57 16.51 -30.16
CA ALA A 12 20.35 16.04 -28.79
C ALA A 12 19.10 16.68 -28.12
N GLU A 13 18.52 17.70 -28.76
CA GLU A 13 17.30 18.40 -28.38
C GLU A 13 16.05 17.95 -29.17
N TYR A 14 15.97 16.72 -29.67
CA TYR A 14 14.65 16.08 -29.73
C TYR A 14 14.22 15.83 -28.28
N ASN A 15 13.86 16.90 -27.57
CA ASN A 15 13.27 16.88 -26.24
C ASN A 15 12.08 15.94 -26.37
N LYS A 16 12.26 14.67 -25.97
CA LYS A 16 11.14 13.77 -25.74
C LYS A 16 10.27 14.52 -24.76
N MET A 17 9.15 15.06 -25.25
CA MET A 17 8.22 15.75 -24.38
C MET A 17 7.84 14.74 -23.31
N GLU A 18 8.20 15.07 -22.07
CA GLU A 18 7.85 14.27 -20.92
C GLU A 18 6.47 14.69 -20.48
N TYR A 19 5.68 13.74 -20.00
CA TYR A 19 4.31 14.00 -19.58
C TYR A 19 4.05 13.44 -18.21
N VAL A 20 3.17 14.12 -17.48
CA VAL A 20 2.51 13.57 -16.31
C VAL A 20 1.01 13.50 -16.55
N THR A 21 0.36 12.57 -15.87
CA THR A 21 -1.09 12.40 -15.95
C THR A 21 -1.73 12.86 -14.66
N LEU A 22 -2.72 13.74 -14.76
CA LEU A 22 -3.59 14.11 -13.66
C LEU A 22 -4.97 13.51 -13.89
N SER A 23 -5.48 12.77 -12.92
CA SER A 23 -6.77 12.06 -13.02
C SER A 23 -7.61 12.23 -11.74
N GLY A 24 -8.92 12.03 -11.86
CA GLY A 24 -9.87 12.26 -10.76
C GLY A 24 -10.22 13.75 -10.57
N GLU A 25 -10.29 14.18 -9.32
CA GLU A 25 -10.86 15.47 -8.87
C GLU A 25 -9.92 16.68 -9.04
N PHE A 26 -9.26 16.76 -10.19
CA PHE A 26 -8.64 17.99 -10.69
C PHE A 26 -9.68 18.84 -11.41
N ARG A 27 -9.51 20.17 -11.42
CA ARG A 27 -10.44 21.02 -12.22
C ARG A 27 -10.31 20.73 -13.71
N PHE A 28 -9.08 20.51 -14.16
CA PHE A 28 -8.76 20.11 -15.52
C PHE A 28 -7.90 18.84 -15.50
N PRO A 29 -8.49 17.64 -15.44
CA PRO A 29 -7.73 16.39 -15.54
C PRO A 29 -7.19 16.21 -16.97
N GLY A 30 -6.09 15.48 -17.12
CA GLY A 30 -5.49 15.20 -18.42
C GLY A 30 -3.98 15.01 -18.37
N ARG A 31 -3.38 14.93 -19.55
CA ARG A 31 -1.93 14.80 -19.71
C ARG A 31 -1.29 16.17 -19.85
N TYR A 32 -0.27 16.42 -19.06
CA TYR A 32 0.41 17.69 -18.98
C TYR A 32 1.88 17.51 -19.39
N PRO A 33 2.38 18.27 -20.38
CA PRO A 33 3.80 18.25 -20.70
C PRO A 33 4.58 18.88 -19.55
N ILE A 34 5.70 18.27 -19.18
CA ILE A 34 6.60 18.76 -18.13
C ILE A 34 7.94 19.18 -18.72
N LYS A 35 8.56 20.18 -18.09
CA LYS A 35 9.95 20.56 -18.32
C LYS A 35 10.85 19.85 -17.31
N LYS A 36 12.13 19.68 -17.66
CA LYS A 36 13.13 19.15 -16.73
C LYS A 36 13.18 19.99 -15.46
N GLY A 37 12.99 19.35 -14.30
CA GLY A 37 12.96 20.01 -13.00
C GLY A 37 11.62 20.66 -12.63
N GLU A 38 10.57 20.51 -13.45
CA GLU A 38 9.25 21.02 -13.11
C GLU A 38 8.67 20.28 -11.90
N LYS A 39 8.03 21.05 -11.01
CA LYS A 39 7.52 20.57 -9.73
C LYS A 39 6.02 20.29 -9.77
N LEU A 40 5.57 19.43 -8.86
CA LEU A 40 4.18 19.07 -8.68
C LEU A 40 3.25 20.29 -8.51
N SER A 41 3.64 21.30 -7.71
CA SER A 41 2.83 22.51 -7.53
C SER A 41 2.58 23.29 -8.82
N SER A 42 3.54 23.33 -9.76
CA SER A 42 3.40 23.99 -11.07
C SER A 42 2.29 23.33 -11.89
N ILE A 43 2.34 21.99 -11.97
CA ILE A 43 1.37 21.22 -12.75
C ILE A 43 -0.03 21.31 -12.15
N ILE A 44 -0.15 21.24 -10.82
CA ILE A 44 -1.45 21.41 -10.16
C ILE A 44 -2.02 22.81 -10.42
N ALA A 45 -1.19 23.86 -10.40
CA ALA A 45 -1.63 25.22 -10.70
C ALA A 45 -2.14 25.34 -12.15
N ARG A 46 -1.43 24.74 -13.12
CA ARG A 46 -1.88 24.69 -14.53
C ARG A 46 -3.19 23.93 -14.71
N ALA A 47 -3.43 22.91 -13.88
CA ALA A 47 -4.69 22.18 -13.85
C ALA A 47 -5.83 22.91 -13.14
N GLY A 48 -5.63 24.17 -12.74
CA GLY A 48 -6.63 24.98 -12.02
C GLY A 48 -6.81 24.58 -10.55
N GLY A 49 -5.94 23.73 -10.01
CA GLY A 49 -6.09 23.15 -8.69
C GLY A 49 -7.08 21.97 -8.68
N PHE A 50 -7.80 21.85 -7.56
CA PHE A 50 -8.69 20.73 -7.29
C PHE A 50 -10.16 21.17 -7.33
N THR A 51 -11.06 20.21 -7.48
CA THR A 51 -12.50 20.43 -7.27
C THR A 51 -12.81 20.51 -5.76
N GLU A 52 -14.03 20.90 -5.41
CA GLU A 52 -14.51 20.90 -4.03
C GLU A 52 -14.81 19.49 -3.48
N TYR A 53 -14.94 18.50 -4.37
CA TYR A 53 -15.20 17.10 -4.02
C TYR A 53 -13.93 16.25 -3.90
N GLY A 54 -12.78 16.84 -4.24
CA GLY A 54 -11.48 16.17 -4.25
C GLY A 54 -10.98 15.85 -2.84
N TYR A 55 -10.73 14.57 -2.60
CA TYR A 55 -10.26 14.08 -1.33
C TYR A 55 -8.74 14.00 -1.28
N LEU A 56 -8.11 15.13 -0.93
CA LEU A 56 -6.66 15.28 -0.93
C LEU A 56 -5.93 14.29 -0.02
N LYS A 57 -6.57 13.84 1.07
CA LYS A 57 -6.01 12.82 1.96
C LYS A 57 -5.96 11.44 1.31
N GLY A 58 -6.85 11.13 0.37
CA GLY A 58 -6.85 9.87 -0.37
C GLY A 58 -6.07 9.94 -1.68
N ALA A 59 -5.49 11.10 -2.00
CA ALA A 59 -4.72 11.25 -3.20
C ALA A 59 -3.48 10.35 -3.17
N TYR A 60 -3.15 9.80 -4.33
CA TYR A 60 -1.95 9.00 -4.48
C TYR A 60 -1.20 9.36 -5.75
N PHE A 61 0.07 9.04 -5.70
CA PHE A 61 1.02 9.33 -6.75
C PHE A 61 1.71 8.04 -7.14
N THR A 62 1.83 7.78 -8.43
CA THR A 62 2.58 6.61 -8.93
C THR A 62 3.72 7.07 -9.81
N ARG A 63 4.83 6.35 -9.68
CA ARG A 63 6.07 6.64 -10.42
C ARG A 63 6.71 5.37 -10.93
N ILE A 64 7.10 5.39 -12.20
CA ILE A 64 7.66 4.23 -12.89
C ILE A 64 9.02 3.82 -12.30
N SER A 65 9.88 4.77 -11.93
CA SER A 65 11.18 4.48 -11.31
C SER A 65 11.00 3.79 -9.95
N VAL A 66 10.14 4.31 -9.08
CA VAL A 66 9.79 3.69 -7.79
C VAL A 66 9.13 2.32 -7.98
N LYS A 67 8.24 2.16 -8.96
CA LYS A 67 7.65 0.86 -9.31
C LYS A 67 8.73 -0.17 -9.61
N ARG A 68 9.73 0.21 -10.41
CA ARG A 68 10.85 -0.66 -10.80
C ARG A 68 11.70 -1.04 -9.58
N GLU A 69 12.08 -0.08 -8.75
CA GLU A 69 12.87 -0.32 -7.55
C GLU A 69 12.15 -1.23 -6.56
N LYS A 70 10.86 -0.96 -6.30
CA LYS A 70 10.03 -1.81 -5.44
C LYS A 70 9.87 -3.22 -6.00
N GLN A 71 9.70 -3.36 -7.32
CA GLN A 71 9.61 -4.69 -7.95
C GLN A 71 10.92 -5.47 -7.77
N LEU A 72 12.07 -4.83 -8.00
CA LEU A 72 13.38 -5.47 -7.79
C LEU A 72 13.58 -5.91 -6.33
N MET A 73 13.11 -5.12 -5.36
CA MET A 73 13.15 -5.49 -3.95
C MET A 73 12.23 -6.67 -3.65
N LEU A 74 11.01 -6.68 -4.20
CA LEU A 74 10.05 -7.77 -4.07
C LEU A 74 10.58 -9.08 -4.65
N ASP A 75 11.17 -9.03 -5.85
CA ASP A 75 11.76 -10.21 -6.50
C ASP A 75 12.91 -10.78 -5.65
N LYS A 76 13.79 -9.92 -5.11
CA LYS A 76 14.86 -10.34 -4.19
C LYS A 76 14.31 -10.97 -2.90
N MET A 77 13.25 -10.41 -2.33
CA MET A 77 12.60 -10.97 -1.14
C MET A 77 12.03 -12.36 -1.42
N ILE A 78 11.35 -12.54 -2.55
CA ILE A 78 10.81 -13.84 -2.96
C ILE A 78 11.94 -14.86 -3.13
N SER A 79 13.02 -14.51 -3.83
CA SER A 79 14.17 -15.42 -3.99
C SER A 79 14.83 -15.79 -2.66
N ASN A 80 14.89 -14.87 -1.70
CA ASN A 80 15.38 -15.17 -0.35
C ASN A 80 14.46 -16.14 0.39
N LEU A 81 13.14 -15.92 0.32
CA LEU A 81 12.14 -16.81 0.93
C LEU A 81 12.20 -18.21 0.32
N GLU A 82 12.32 -18.32 -1.00
CA GLU A 82 12.50 -19.61 -1.69
C GLU A 82 13.72 -20.37 -1.17
N ARG A 83 14.89 -19.69 -1.04
CA ARG A 83 16.09 -20.31 -0.48
C ARG A 83 15.89 -20.79 0.96
N GLN A 84 15.25 -19.99 1.81
CA GLN A 84 14.97 -20.39 3.20
C GLN A 84 14.02 -21.59 3.28
N ILE A 85 13.02 -21.64 2.41
CA ILE A 85 12.08 -22.77 2.31
C ILE A 85 12.82 -24.05 1.88
N LEU A 86 13.71 -23.97 0.89
CA LEU A 86 14.49 -25.12 0.43
C LEU A 86 15.48 -25.61 1.50
N MET A 87 16.14 -24.69 2.21
CA MET A 87 17.07 -25.05 3.29
C MET A 87 16.36 -25.68 4.49
N SER A 88 15.19 -25.14 4.89
CA SER A 88 14.39 -25.72 5.98
C SER A 88 13.83 -27.10 5.61
N ALA A 89 13.38 -27.29 4.36
CA ALA A 89 12.92 -28.59 3.88
C ALA A 89 14.04 -29.66 3.91
N ASN A 90 15.27 -29.30 3.53
CA ASN A 90 16.41 -30.22 3.59
C ASN A 90 16.75 -30.63 5.03
N MET A 91 16.69 -29.70 5.99
CA MET A 91 16.92 -30.02 7.41
C MET A 91 15.82 -30.91 8.00
N GLU A 92 14.56 -30.66 7.64
CA GLU A 92 13.41 -31.50 8.03
C GLU A 92 13.53 -32.91 7.44
N ALA A 93 14.03 -33.05 6.20
CA ALA A 93 14.24 -34.33 5.54
C ALA A 93 15.41 -35.15 6.14
N MET A 94 16.47 -34.49 6.63
CA MET A 94 17.62 -35.17 7.26
C MET A 94 17.30 -35.75 8.66
N GLY A 95 16.24 -35.29 9.32
CA GLY A 95 15.83 -35.74 10.66
C GLY A 95 14.70 -36.78 10.69
N ALA A 96 14.15 -37.19 9.54
CA ALA A 96 12.93 -37.97 9.44
C ALA A 96 13.19 -39.43 9.02
N THR A 97 13.25 -40.36 9.98
CA THR A 97 13.56 -41.79 9.76
C THR A 97 12.31 -42.68 9.51
N THR A 98 11.09 -42.14 9.44
CA THR A 98 9.83 -42.93 9.44
C THR A 98 8.93 -42.64 8.22
N THR A 99 8.26 -43.65 7.65
CA THR A 99 7.42 -43.53 6.45
C THR A 99 6.20 -42.59 6.60
N THR A 100 5.72 -42.35 7.83
CA THR A 100 4.56 -41.49 8.14
C THR A 100 4.87 -39.98 8.05
N SER A 101 6.15 -39.58 8.09
CA SER A 101 6.55 -38.17 7.93
C SER A 101 6.59 -37.71 6.46
N ILE A 102 6.55 -38.62 5.49
CA ILE A 102 6.72 -38.28 4.07
C ILE A 102 5.47 -37.56 3.50
N SER A 103 4.26 -38.05 3.77
CA SER A 103 3.02 -37.44 3.27
C SER A 103 2.70 -36.09 3.92
N SER A 104 3.06 -35.92 5.21
CA SER A 104 2.95 -34.64 5.90
C SER A 104 3.98 -33.63 5.40
N SER A 105 5.20 -34.06 5.05
CA SER A 105 6.21 -33.24 4.38
C SER A 105 5.80 -32.81 2.96
N GLU A 106 5.16 -33.69 2.17
CA GLU A 106 4.67 -33.35 0.83
C GLU A 106 3.59 -32.26 0.86
N MET A 107 2.62 -32.36 1.77
CA MET A 107 1.58 -31.34 1.94
C MET A 107 2.18 -29.99 2.34
N LEU A 108 3.17 -30.00 3.23
CA LEU A 108 3.87 -28.81 3.68
C LEU A 108 4.66 -28.14 2.53
N LEU A 109 5.34 -28.93 1.71
CA LEU A 109 6.03 -28.45 0.50
C LEU A 109 5.07 -27.87 -0.53
N LYS A 110 3.90 -28.50 -0.72
CA LYS A 110 2.86 -28.00 -1.60
C LYS A 110 2.34 -26.64 -1.13
N SER A 111 1.96 -26.50 0.15
CA SER A 111 1.51 -25.21 0.70
C SER A 111 2.59 -24.13 0.63
N LYS A 112 3.86 -24.49 0.86
CA LYS A 112 5.01 -23.59 0.69
C LYS A 112 5.12 -23.09 -0.76
N ASN A 113 5.01 -23.98 -1.75
CA ASN A 113 5.06 -23.62 -3.17
C ASN A 113 3.88 -22.78 -3.63
N GLU A 114 2.66 -23.10 -3.18
CA GLU A 114 1.45 -22.32 -3.48
C GLU A 114 1.56 -20.89 -2.92
N PHE A 115 2.10 -20.75 -1.72
CA PHE A 115 2.35 -19.45 -1.11
C PHE A 115 3.34 -18.62 -1.93
N ILE A 116 4.48 -19.21 -2.33
CA ILE A 116 5.47 -18.53 -3.18
C ILE A 116 4.87 -18.13 -4.54
N ASN A 117 4.07 -19.00 -5.15
CA ASN A 117 3.39 -18.68 -6.40
C ASN A 117 2.39 -17.53 -6.24
N SER A 118 1.75 -17.42 -5.08
CA SER A 118 0.87 -16.30 -4.75
C SER A 118 1.66 -15.00 -4.62
N MET A 119 2.83 -15.04 -3.96
CA MET A 119 3.73 -13.89 -3.84
C MET A 119 4.28 -13.43 -5.19
N LYS A 120 4.63 -14.36 -6.08
CA LYS A 120 5.12 -14.05 -7.44
C LYS A 120 4.10 -13.32 -8.32
N ARG A 121 2.81 -13.48 -8.02
CA ARG A 121 1.74 -12.77 -8.74
C ARG A 121 1.59 -11.32 -8.29
N LEU A 122 2.12 -10.96 -7.12
CA LEU A 122 2.12 -9.58 -6.64
C LEU A 122 3.00 -8.72 -7.54
N LYS A 123 2.48 -7.55 -7.91
CA LYS A 123 3.20 -6.53 -8.67
C LYS A 123 3.29 -5.26 -7.85
N ALA A 124 4.45 -4.61 -7.88
CA ALA A 124 4.59 -3.29 -7.30
C ALA A 124 3.73 -2.28 -8.09
N ASP A 125 3.04 -1.39 -7.39
CA ASP A 125 2.18 -0.35 -7.97
C ASP A 125 2.93 0.96 -8.27
N GLY A 126 4.11 1.16 -7.67
CA GLY A 126 4.89 2.39 -7.80
C GLY A 126 4.36 3.54 -6.95
N ARG A 127 3.49 3.25 -5.99
CA ARG A 127 2.82 4.28 -5.18
C ARG A 127 3.81 4.99 -4.26
N ILE A 128 3.74 6.31 -4.24
CA ILE A 128 4.43 7.20 -3.31
C ILE A 128 3.36 7.86 -2.45
N VAL A 129 3.50 7.72 -1.14
CA VAL A 129 2.64 8.39 -0.18
C VAL A 129 3.09 9.84 -0.10
N LEU A 130 2.24 10.75 -0.55
CA LEU A 130 2.49 12.18 -0.46
C LEU A 130 1.29 12.89 0.13
N LYS A 131 1.55 13.83 1.03
CA LYS A 131 0.49 14.62 1.64
C LYS A 131 0.18 15.78 0.71
N LEU A 132 -0.82 15.62 -0.16
CA LEU A 132 -1.31 16.71 -0.98
C LEU A 132 -1.92 17.80 -0.10
N MET A 133 -1.58 19.05 -0.45
CA MET A 133 -2.05 20.26 0.19
C MET A 133 -2.48 21.24 -0.88
N HIS A 134 -3.19 22.29 -0.49
CA HIS A 134 -3.52 23.39 -1.39
C HIS A 134 -2.23 23.89 -2.10
N PRO A 135 -2.25 24.22 -3.42
CA PRO A 135 -1.03 24.53 -4.18
C PRO A 135 -0.12 25.60 -3.56
N ARG A 136 -0.73 26.61 -2.93
CA ARG A 136 -0.03 27.66 -2.16
C ARG A 136 0.82 27.14 -0.99
N LEU A 137 0.35 26.10 -0.30
CA LEU A 137 1.05 25.46 0.81
C LEU A 137 2.00 24.35 0.31
N LEU A 138 1.70 23.79 -0.85
CA LEU A 138 2.55 22.79 -1.47
C LEU A 138 3.88 23.41 -1.88
N LYS A 139 3.85 24.57 -2.55
CA LYS A 139 5.06 25.25 -3.06
C LYS A 139 6.10 25.46 -1.96
N GLY A 140 7.30 24.90 -2.16
CA GLY A 140 8.41 24.99 -1.20
C GLY A 140 8.36 24.00 -0.03
N SER A 141 7.30 23.20 0.09
CA SER A 141 7.26 22.08 1.04
C SER A 141 8.06 20.88 0.52
N VAL A 142 8.35 19.95 1.44
CA VAL A 142 8.96 18.64 1.09
C VAL A 142 8.09 17.80 0.15
N ASN A 143 6.79 18.07 0.09
CA ASN A 143 5.85 17.37 -0.78
C ASN A 143 5.80 17.96 -2.21
N ASP A 144 6.50 19.07 -2.46
CA ASP A 144 6.65 19.69 -3.79
C ASP A 144 7.76 19.02 -4.60
N ILE A 145 7.53 17.75 -4.87
CA ILE A 145 8.50 16.89 -5.54
C ILE A 145 8.70 17.30 -7.00
N VAL A 146 9.91 17.05 -7.50
CA VAL A 146 10.23 17.15 -8.93
C VAL A 146 9.57 15.99 -9.65
N LEU A 147 8.91 16.30 -10.76
CA LEU A 147 8.20 15.32 -11.57
C LEU A 147 9.14 14.59 -12.53
N GLU A 148 8.80 13.35 -12.81
CA GLU A 148 9.41 12.46 -13.80
C GLU A 148 8.40 12.14 -14.90
N ASN A 149 8.92 11.80 -16.07
CA ASN A 149 8.08 11.31 -17.16
C ASN A 149 7.28 10.07 -16.76
N GLY A 150 5.97 10.11 -17.00
CA GLY A 150 5.05 9.03 -16.69
C GLY A 150 4.58 9.02 -15.24
N ASP A 151 4.88 10.05 -14.44
CA ASP A 151 4.22 10.22 -13.14
C ASP A 151 2.72 10.39 -13.33
N GLU A 152 1.95 9.76 -12.46
CA GLU A 152 0.51 9.90 -12.41
C GLU A 152 0.07 10.32 -11.02
N ILE A 153 -0.83 11.31 -10.99
CA ILE A 153 -1.43 11.81 -9.76
C ILE A 153 -2.94 11.63 -9.88
N TYR A 154 -3.50 10.92 -8.93
CA TYR A 154 -4.93 10.67 -8.85
C TYR A 154 -5.49 11.25 -7.56
N ILE A 155 -6.60 11.97 -7.68
CA ILE A 155 -7.35 12.47 -6.53
C ILE A 155 -8.74 11.83 -6.55
N PRO A 156 -9.06 10.94 -5.60
CA PRO A 156 -10.38 10.36 -5.51
C PRO A 156 -11.42 11.41 -5.10
N LYS A 157 -12.68 11.13 -5.41
CA LYS A 157 -13.81 11.78 -4.77
C LYS A 157 -13.84 11.43 -3.28
N MET A 158 -14.30 12.36 -2.44
CA MET A 158 -14.47 12.09 -1.02
C MET A 158 -15.46 10.93 -0.78
N PRO A 159 -14.99 9.79 -0.28
CA PRO A 159 -15.87 8.70 0.09
C PRO A 159 -16.65 9.09 1.35
N ASN A 160 -17.77 8.42 1.58
CA ASN A 160 -18.60 8.58 2.77
C ASN A 160 -18.73 7.26 3.53
N THR A 161 -17.81 6.32 3.32
CA THR A 161 -17.84 4.98 3.91
C THR A 161 -16.53 4.62 4.60
N VAL A 162 -16.59 3.64 5.50
CA VAL A 162 -15.44 2.91 6.04
C VAL A 162 -15.68 1.43 5.75
N ALA A 163 -14.66 0.73 5.28
CA ALA A 163 -14.75 -0.70 5.05
C ALA A 163 -14.25 -1.49 6.25
N VAL A 164 -14.82 -2.67 6.48
CA VAL A 164 -14.31 -3.68 7.42
C VAL A 164 -14.07 -4.96 6.64
N SER A 165 -12.87 -5.52 6.78
CA SER A 165 -12.43 -6.71 6.06
C SER A 165 -11.67 -7.67 6.97
N GLY A 166 -11.56 -8.92 6.51
CA GLY A 166 -10.87 -10.00 7.19
C GLY A 166 -11.79 -10.84 8.09
N SER A 167 -11.30 -11.22 9.26
CA SER A 167 -11.89 -12.26 10.13
C SER A 167 -13.07 -11.75 10.96
N VAL A 168 -14.08 -11.23 10.28
CA VAL A 168 -15.36 -10.76 10.84
C VAL A 168 -16.51 -11.55 10.23
N LEU A 169 -17.66 -11.58 10.92
CA LEU A 169 -18.80 -12.40 10.47
C LEU A 169 -19.33 -11.97 9.09
N SER A 170 -19.50 -10.66 8.89
CA SER A 170 -19.99 -10.09 7.63
C SER A 170 -19.13 -8.88 7.20
N PRO A 171 -18.04 -9.08 6.44
CA PRO A 171 -17.24 -7.99 5.86
C PRO A 171 -18.10 -7.08 4.97
N GLY A 172 -17.77 -5.78 4.90
CA GLY A 172 -18.54 -4.84 4.11
C GLY A 172 -18.11 -3.38 4.27
N ALA A 173 -18.79 -2.49 3.54
CA ALA A 173 -18.62 -1.05 3.65
C ALA A 173 -19.82 -0.43 4.40
N PHE A 174 -19.52 0.44 5.35
CA PHE A 174 -20.49 1.09 6.23
C PHE A 174 -20.38 2.60 6.09
N VAL A 175 -21.47 3.32 6.33
CA VAL A 175 -21.47 4.79 6.27
C VAL A 175 -20.53 5.34 7.36
N TYR A 176 -19.64 6.26 6.96
CA TYR A 176 -18.72 6.92 7.86
C TYR A 176 -19.49 7.84 8.82
N ASN A 177 -19.14 7.75 10.10
CA ASN A 177 -19.68 8.57 11.17
C ASN A 177 -18.51 9.00 12.06
N GLU A 178 -18.32 10.32 12.17
CA GLU A 178 -17.23 10.91 12.94
C GLU A 178 -17.29 10.62 14.45
N LYS A 179 -18.44 10.18 14.96
CA LYS A 179 -18.64 9.80 16.36
C LYS A 179 -18.33 8.32 16.63
N MET A 180 -18.15 7.52 15.57
CA MET A 180 -17.92 6.08 15.69
C MET A 180 -16.44 5.75 15.64
N ASP A 181 -16.01 4.80 16.48
CA ASP A 181 -14.68 4.23 16.43
C ASP A 181 -14.63 2.97 15.55
N TRP A 182 -13.42 2.46 15.31
CA TRP A 182 -13.22 1.23 14.52
C TRP A 182 -13.88 0.00 15.15
N ASN A 183 -13.98 -0.06 16.49
CA ASN A 183 -14.53 -1.20 17.19
C ASN A 183 -16.05 -1.26 17.02
N GLU A 184 -16.73 -0.12 16.97
CA GLU A 184 -18.14 -0.02 16.62
C GLU A 184 -18.42 -0.53 15.22
N TYR A 185 -17.58 -0.19 14.23
CA TYR A 185 -17.70 -0.76 12.89
C TYR A 185 -17.51 -2.28 12.87
N VAL A 186 -16.58 -2.83 13.65
CA VAL A 186 -16.43 -4.29 13.78
C VAL A 186 -17.61 -4.95 14.49
N LYS A 187 -18.29 -4.26 15.41
CA LYS A 187 -19.54 -4.78 15.99
C LYS A 187 -20.66 -4.82 14.95
N MET A 188 -20.73 -3.83 14.05
CA MET A 188 -21.72 -3.80 12.97
C MET A 188 -21.58 -4.97 11.99
N THR A 189 -20.38 -5.54 11.84
CA THR A 189 -20.17 -6.76 11.03
C THR A 189 -20.65 -8.04 11.71
N GLY A 190 -21.29 -7.96 12.89
CA GLY A 190 -21.64 -9.10 13.72
C GLY A 190 -20.50 -9.59 14.62
N GLY A 191 -19.44 -8.79 14.76
CA GLY A 191 -18.26 -9.11 15.55
C GLY A 191 -17.23 -9.97 14.83
N TYR A 192 -16.30 -10.50 15.62
CA TYR A 192 -15.14 -11.28 15.17
C TYR A 192 -15.49 -12.75 14.92
N LEU A 193 -14.84 -13.36 13.93
CA LEU A 193 -14.81 -14.81 13.79
C LEU A 193 -13.93 -15.45 14.89
N ALA A 194 -14.13 -16.75 15.14
CA ALA A 194 -13.41 -17.49 16.18
C ALA A 194 -11.89 -17.53 15.96
N ASN A 195 -11.45 -17.41 14.70
CA ASN A 195 -10.06 -17.38 14.30
C ASN A 195 -9.52 -15.96 14.15
N ALA A 196 -10.17 -14.90 14.61
CA ALA A 196 -9.65 -13.53 14.47
C ALA A 196 -8.45 -13.24 15.41
N ASP A 197 -7.45 -12.52 14.91
CA ASP A 197 -6.32 -11.96 15.66
C ASP A 197 -6.66 -10.54 16.16
N LYS A 198 -7.37 -10.49 17.28
CA LYS A 198 -7.88 -9.25 17.88
C LYS A 198 -6.77 -8.30 18.37
N GLY A 199 -5.56 -8.80 18.62
CA GLY A 199 -4.43 -7.99 19.10
C GLY A 199 -3.63 -7.30 17.98
N ASN A 200 -3.96 -7.62 16.72
CA ASN A 200 -3.24 -7.16 15.55
C ASN A 200 -4.20 -6.55 14.52
N ILE A 201 -5.10 -5.67 14.95
CA ILE A 201 -6.02 -4.98 14.03
C ILE A 201 -5.30 -3.79 13.39
N TYR A 202 -5.53 -3.56 12.10
CA TYR A 202 -4.92 -2.48 11.34
C TYR A 202 -5.97 -1.60 10.69
N ILE A 203 -5.72 -0.30 10.65
CA ILE A 203 -6.47 0.66 9.84
C ILE A 203 -5.60 0.99 8.63
N MET A 204 -6.07 0.57 7.46
CA MET A 204 -5.54 1.02 6.20
C MET A 204 -6.18 2.36 5.85
N LYS A 205 -5.35 3.40 5.86
CA LYS A 205 -5.73 4.74 5.43
C LYS A 205 -5.90 4.77 3.92
N VAL A 206 -6.75 5.67 3.44
CA VAL A 206 -6.99 5.90 2.00
C VAL A 206 -5.73 6.20 1.18
N ASP A 207 -4.72 6.82 1.77
CA ASP A 207 -3.42 7.11 1.14
C ASP A 207 -2.52 5.86 1.04
N GLY A 208 -2.92 4.74 1.62
CA GLY A 208 -2.21 3.47 1.65
C GLY A 208 -1.36 3.26 2.90
N ILE A 209 -1.36 4.18 3.85
CA ILE A 209 -0.66 3.99 5.14
C ILE A 209 -1.43 2.97 5.98
N ALA A 210 -0.76 1.92 6.46
CA ALA A 210 -1.31 1.01 7.45
C ALA A 210 -0.91 1.45 8.87
N GLN A 211 -1.88 1.55 9.77
CA GLN A 211 -1.68 1.91 11.17
C GLN A 211 -2.21 0.79 12.06
N LYS A 212 -1.37 0.25 12.95
CA LYS A 212 -1.84 -0.72 13.94
C LYS A 212 -2.74 0.01 14.94
N VAL A 213 -3.92 -0.55 15.20
CA VAL A 213 -4.80 -0.10 16.27
C VAL A 213 -4.14 -0.45 17.60
N SER A 214 -4.00 0.55 18.46
CA SER A 214 -3.55 0.38 19.84
C SER A 214 -4.69 0.73 20.78
N ASP A 215 -5.06 -0.20 21.66
CA ASP A 215 -6.05 0.02 22.74
C ASP A 215 -5.50 0.87 23.89
N ASP A 216 -4.21 1.24 23.86
CA ASP A 216 -3.60 2.04 24.91
C ASP A 216 -4.20 3.46 24.94
N ALA A 217 -4.97 3.71 25.99
CA ALA A 217 -5.55 5.02 26.30
C ALA A 217 -4.48 6.09 26.61
N MET A 218 -3.23 5.68 26.87
CA MET A 218 -2.13 6.52 27.28
C MET A 218 -0.85 6.07 26.57
N LYS A 219 -0.31 6.90 25.68
CA LYS A 219 0.91 6.60 24.92
C LYS A 219 2.01 7.59 25.28
N TRP A 220 3.22 7.11 25.54
CA TRP A 220 4.39 7.97 25.66
C TRP A 220 4.78 8.51 24.26
N SER A 221 4.81 9.83 24.11
CA SER A 221 5.24 10.50 22.89
C SER A 221 6.70 10.90 23.02
N SER A 222 7.63 10.09 22.49
CA SER A 222 9.07 10.41 22.51
C SER A 222 9.44 11.65 21.71
N LYS A 223 8.54 12.16 20.86
CA LYS A 223 8.74 13.42 20.14
C LYS A 223 8.47 14.64 21.02
N ASN A 224 7.54 14.50 21.96
CA ASN A 224 7.03 15.59 22.80
C ASN A 224 7.35 15.39 24.30
N ASP A 225 8.09 14.33 24.65
CA ASP A 225 8.41 13.87 26.01
C ASP A 225 7.26 13.98 27.00
N ARG A 226 6.08 13.50 26.57
CA ARG A 226 4.87 13.53 27.38
C ARG A 226 3.98 12.33 27.14
N TRP A 227 3.20 12.00 28.16
CA TRP A 227 2.05 11.12 28.02
C TRP A 227 0.97 11.83 27.20
N GLU A 228 0.57 11.21 26.10
CA GLU A 228 -0.54 11.62 25.26
C GLU A 228 -1.70 10.67 25.52
N PHE A 229 -2.83 11.23 25.94
CA PHE A 229 -4.07 10.48 26.10
C PHE A 229 -4.72 10.30 24.74
N SER A 230 -4.91 9.06 24.29
CA SER A 230 -5.45 8.73 22.96
C SER A 230 -6.86 9.32 22.75
N TYR A 231 -7.64 9.48 23.83
CA TYR A 231 -8.97 10.11 23.82
C TYR A 231 -8.97 11.64 23.70
N PHE A 232 -7.93 12.33 24.22
CA PHE A 232 -7.89 13.81 24.28
C PHE A 232 -6.83 14.43 23.35
N SER A 233 -5.93 13.63 22.78
CA SER A 233 -4.89 14.08 21.84
C SER A 233 -5.38 14.20 20.38
N GLY A 234 -6.69 14.15 20.14
CA GLY A 234 -7.25 14.19 18.79
C GLY A 234 -7.00 12.91 18.02
N GLY A 235 -7.17 11.75 18.67
CA GLY A 235 -7.23 10.43 18.04
C GLY A 235 -8.43 10.32 17.10
N LYS A 236 -8.39 11.04 15.97
CA LYS A 236 -9.26 10.81 14.81
C LYS A 236 -8.85 9.47 14.22
N GLN A 237 -9.46 8.41 14.75
CA GLN A 237 -9.01 7.04 14.51
C GLN A 237 -9.30 6.59 13.08
N LEU A 238 -10.38 7.11 12.49
CA LEU A 238 -10.80 6.82 11.12
C LEU A 238 -11.05 8.10 10.35
N ASP A 239 -10.72 8.06 9.08
CA ASP A 239 -11.15 9.01 8.07
C ASP A 239 -12.07 8.29 7.07
N PRO A 240 -12.93 9.03 6.33
CA PRO A 240 -13.70 8.44 5.25
C PRO A 240 -12.80 7.74 4.23
N GLY A 241 -13.20 6.54 3.82
CA GLY A 241 -12.54 5.64 2.89
C GLY A 241 -11.53 4.69 3.53
N ASP A 242 -11.26 4.83 4.83
CA ASP A 242 -10.37 3.91 5.52
C ASP A 242 -10.95 2.49 5.54
N THR A 243 -10.05 1.50 5.61
CA THR A 243 -10.42 0.09 5.76
C THR A 243 -9.87 -0.47 7.07
N ILE A 244 -10.75 -0.99 7.90
CA ILE A 244 -10.41 -1.74 9.10
C ILE A 244 -10.13 -3.18 8.68
N ILE A 245 -8.93 -3.65 9.01
CA ILE A 245 -8.44 -4.97 8.64
C ILE A 245 -8.29 -5.78 9.91
N VAL A 246 -9.10 -6.82 10.03
CA VAL A 246 -9.06 -7.80 11.12
C VAL A 246 -8.36 -9.05 10.61
N PRO A 247 -7.14 -9.36 11.07
CA PRO A 247 -6.43 -10.52 10.56
C PRO A 247 -6.86 -11.84 11.19
N ASP A 248 -6.53 -12.95 10.53
CA ASP A 248 -6.68 -14.31 11.08
C ASP A 248 -5.56 -14.68 12.06
N ASN A 249 -5.86 -15.43 13.09
CA ASN A 249 -4.89 -15.97 14.02
C ASN A 249 -4.36 -17.32 13.52
N TYR A 250 -3.28 -17.30 12.73
CA TYR A 250 -2.67 -18.51 12.13
C TYR A 250 -1.73 -19.30 13.06
N ASN A 251 -1.92 -19.24 14.39
CA ASN A 251 -1.11 -19.99 15.36
C ASN A 251 -1.08 -21.52 15.14
N ARG A 252 -1.93 -22.06 14.24
CA ARG A 252 -2.03 -23.48 13.88
C ARG A 252 -1.08 -23.93 12.76
N ILE A 253 -0.39 -23.02 12.06
CA ILE A 253 0.58 -23.37 11.00
C ILE A 253 2.00 -23.15 11.54
N PRO A 254 2.74 -24.22 11.92
CA PRO A 254 4.02 -24.08 12.63
C PRO A 254 5.08 -23.23 11.90
N TRP A 255 5.15 -23.30 10.57
CA TRP A 255 6.11 -22.52 9.78
C TRP A 255 5.74 -21.02 9.66
N MET A 256 4.47 -20.66 9.84
CA MET A 256 3.98 -19.27 9.80
C MET A 256 4.17 -18.51 11.11
N ARG A 257 4.48 -19.22 12.21
CA ARG A 257 4.68 -18.61 13.54
C ARG A 257 5.82 -17.59 13.58
N ASN A 258 6.81 -17.72 12.69
CA ASN A 258 8.01 -16.87 12.64
C ASN A 258 7.95 -15.76 11.56
N ILE A 259 6.90 -15.72 10.73
CA ILE A 259 6.77 -14.76 9.61
C ILE A 259 5.42 -14.00 9.69
N LYS A 260 4.75 -14.08 10.85
CA LYS A 260 3.33 -13.77 11.04
C LYS A 260 2.97 -12.31 10.71
N ASP A 261 3.76 -11.34 11.16
CA ASP A 261 3.32 -9.94 11.19
C ASP A 261 3.38 -9.23 9.83
N VAL A 262 4.39 -9.50 9.00
CA VAL A 262 4.58 -8.81 7.71
C VAL A 262 3.75 -9.44 6.61
N THR A 263 3.72 -10.76 6.56
CA THR A 263 3.05 -11.53 5.50
C THR A 263 1.54 -11.36 5.53
N GLN A 264 0.97 -11.34 6.74
CA GLN A 264 -0.46 -11.20 6.94
C GLN A 264 -0.99 -9.82 6.51
N VAL A 265 -0.28 -8.76 6.92
CA VAL A 265 -0.60 -7.39 6.51
C VAL A 265 -0.42 -7.24 5.00
N MET A 266 0.64 -7.79 4.41
CA MET A 266 0.87 -7.77 2.96
C MET A 266 -0.24 -8.51 2.17
N MET A 267 -0.68 -9.68 2.63
CA MET A 267 -1.76 -10.43 1.97
C MET A 267 -3.07 -9.65 2.00
N GLN A 268 -3.41 -9.06 3.15
CA GLN A 268 -4.64 -8.30 3.29
C GLN A 268 -4.57 -6.97 2.52
N ILE A 269 -3.42 -6.30 2.52
CA ILE A 269 -3.18 -5.15 1.64
C ILE A 269 -3.37 -5.56 0.18
N ALA A 270 -2.82 -6.69 -0.26
CA ALA A 270 -2.95 -7.16 -1.65
C ALA A 270 -4.41 -7.47 -2.03
N VAL A 271 -5.17 -8.10 -1.13
CA VAL A 271 -6.59 -8.39 -1.34
C VAL A 271 -7.41 -7.10 -1.35
N THR A 272 -7.21 -6.20 -0.39
CA THR A 272 -7.92 -4.92 -0.32
C THR A 272 -7.57 -4.00 -1.50
N ALA A 273 -6.29 -3.92 -1.90
CA ALA A 273 -5.86 -3.17 -3.07
C ALA A 273 -6.46 -3.74 -4.36
N GLY A 274 -6.50 -5.07 -4.52
CA GLY A 274 -7.12 -5.72 -5.69
C GLY A 274 -8.63 -5.50 -5.79
N VAL A 275 -9.34 -5.38 -4.65
CA VAL A 275 -10.76 -5.02 -4.61
C VAL A 275 -10.98 -3.54 -4.91
N LEU A 276 -10.09 -2.65 -4.44
CA LEU A 276 -10.16 -1.21 -4.71
C LEU A 276 -9.78 -0.82 -6.15
N THR A 277 -8.99 -1.64 -6.86
CA THR A 277 -8.63 -1.38 -8.27
C THR A 277 -9.70 -1.87 -9.27
N ASN A 278 -10.68 -2.64 -8.82
CA ASN A 278 -11.73 -3.24 -9.66
C ASN A 278 -13.14 -2.64 -9.41
N LEU A 279 -13.22 -1.50 -8.73
CA LEU A 279 -14.44 -0.69 -8.55
C LEU A 279 -14.20 0.70 -9.17
#